data_AF-A0A966RVD2-F1
#
_entry.id   AF-A0A966RVD2-F1
#
_cell.length_a   1.000
_cell.length_b   1.000
_cell.length_c   1.000
_cell.angle_alpha   90.00
_cell.angle_beta   90.00
_cell.angle_gamma   90.00
#
_symmetry.space_group_name_H-M   'P 1'
#
loop_
_entity.id
_entity.type
_entity.pdbx_description
1 polymer ?
#
loop_
_entity_poly.entity_id
_entity_poly.type
_entity_poly.pdbx_seq_one_letter_code
_entity_poly.pdbx_strand_id
1 'polypeptide(L)'
;MGALHAGHQSLIKRARELADEVVVSVFVNPLQFENTDDLANYPSTPRDDRELAKEAGATILWRPSYQSIYPGELKKLSSGSVGKRFEGVNRPGHFDGVLTVVNRLFELIRPKYAIFGEKDFQQLFLIKDMAARLHPEIEIIAAPTIRESSGLALSSRNVRLSE
;
A
#
# COMPACT_ATOMS: atom_id res chain seq x y z
N MET A 1 4.21 2.17 -0.99
CA MET A 1 5.38 2.31 -0.09
C MET A 1 6.39 3.33 -0.61
N GLY A 2 5.99 4.28 -1.47
CA GLY A 2 6.93 5.13 -2.21
C GLY A 2 7.39 4.48 -3.52
N ALA A 3 8.36 5.10 -4.19
CA ALA A 3 8.77 4.71 -5.55
C ALA A 3 7.56 4.67 -6.48
N LEU A 4 6.85 5.80 -6.52
CA LEU A 4 5.60 5.94 -7.25
C LEU A 4 5.83 5.78 -8.76
N HIS A 5 4.80 5.30 -9.45
CA HIS A 5 4.81 5.04 -10.88
C HIS A 5 3.39 5.23 -11.44
N ALA A 6 3.18 5.06 -12.75
CA ALA A 6 1.89 5.35 -13.38
C ALA A 6 0.72 4.53 -12.77
N GLY A 7 1.00 3.29 -12.34
CA GLY A 7 0.03 2.49 -11.58
C GLY A 7 -0.37 3.09 -10.23
N HIS A 8 0.50 3.85 -9.55
CA HIS A 8 0.12 4.59 -8.34
C HIS A 8 -0.65 5.87 -8.70
N GLN A 9 -0.25 6.58 -9.76
CA GLN A 9 -0.96 7.77 -10.22
C GLN A 9 -2.40 7.45 -10.62
N SER A 10 -2.68 6.27 -11.20
CA SER A 10 -4.06 5.87 -11.48
C SER A 10 -4.92 5.71 -10.21
N LEU A 11 -4.34 5.19 -9.12
CA LEU A 11 -5.05 5.10 -7.82
C LEU A 11 -5.37 6.50 -7.27
N ILE A 12 -4.41 7.42 -7.36
CA ILE A 12 -4.57 8.80 -6.87
C ILE A 12 -5.64 9.53 -7.68
N LYS A 13 -5.60 9.41 -9.02
CA LYS A 13 -6.64 9.96 -9.91
C LYS A 13 -8.01 9.39 -9.57
N ARG A 14 -8.11 8.08 -9.33
CA ARG A 14 -9.37 7.45 -8.91
C ARG A 14 -9.85 7.98 -7.56
N ALA A 15 -8.97 8.22 -6.59
CA ALA A 15 -9.33 8.84 -5.33
C ALA A 15 -9.86 10.27 -5.54
N ARG A 16 -9.23 11.03 -6.43
CA ARG A 16 -9.57 12.43 -6.76
C ARG A 16 -10.95 12.56 -7.43
N GLU A 17 -11.41 11.54 -8.13
CA GLU A 17 -12.78 11.46 -8.66
C GLU A 17 -13.84 11.28 -7.56
N LEU A 18 -13.46 10.73 -6.40
CA LEU A 18 -14.37 10.36 -5.31
C LEU A 18 -14.36 11.34 -4.14
N ALA A 19 -13.28 12.11 -3.97
CA ALA A 19 -13.09 12.98 -2.81
C ALA A 19 -12.28 14.25 -3.11
N ASP A 20 -12.56 15.30 -2.35
CA ASP A 20 -11.86 16.59 -2.41
C ASP A 20 -10.50 16.61 -1.73
N GLU A 21 -10.32 15.76 -0.73
CA GLU A 21 -9.07 15.60 -0.02
C GLU A 21 -8.50 14.21 -0.28
N VAL A 22 -7.33 14.16 -0.90
CA VAL A 22 -6.64 12.91 -1.24
C VAL A 22 -5.34 12.83 -0.47
N VAL A 23 -5.25 11.88 0.45
CA VAL A 23 -4.05 11.59 1.23
C VAL A 23 -3.35 10.37 0.63
N VAL A 24 -2.08 10.53 0.27
CA VAL A 24 -1.22 9.44 -0.19
C VAL A 24 -0.20 9.14 0.90
N SER A 25 -0.26 7.95 1.48
CA SER A 25 0.74 7.50 2.46
C SER A 25 1.95 6.86 1.76
N VAL A 26 3.15 7.37 2.05
CA VAL A 26 4.41 6.79 1.63
C VAL A 26 5.18 6.39 2.88
N PHE A 27 5.07 5.11 3.20
CA PHE A 27 5.73 4.48 4.33
C PHE A 27 6.23 3.09 3.89
N VAL A 28 7.53 2.83 4.06
CA VAL A 28 8.11 1.50 3.87
C VAL A 28 7.96 0.78 5.20
N ASN A 29 6.98 -0.12 5.27
CA ASN A 29 6.64 -0.83 6.50
C ASN A 29 7.60 -2.01 6.73
N PRO A 30 8.48 -2.02 7.75
CA PRO A 30 9.40 -3.14 7.97
C PRO A 30 8.69 -4.46 8.28
N LEU A 31 7.45 -4.42 8.81
CA LEU A 31 6.74 -5.62 9.28
C LEU A 31 6.32 -6.56 8.16
N GLN A 32 6.28 -6.07 6.92
CA GLN A 32 5.89 -6.83 5.74
C GLN A 32 7.08 -7.23 4.86
N PHE A 33 8.31 -7.11 5.37
CA PHE A 33 9.52 -7.58 4.70
C PHE A 33 10.07 -8.79 5.46
N GLU A 34 10.15 -9.91 4.76
CA GLU A 34 10.77 -11.14 5.23
C GLU A 34 12.30 -11.16 4.99
N ASN A 35 12.78 -10.35 4.05
CA ASN A 35 14.18 -10.25 3.66
C ASN A 35 14.74 -8.87 4.04
N THR A 36 15.77 -8.84 4.90
CA THR A 36 16.42 -7.61 5.37
C THR A 36 17.13 -6.86 4.25
N ASP A 37 17.70 -7.56 3.27
CA ASP A 37 18.35 -6.94 2.11
C ASP A 37 17.30 -6.29 1.19
N ASP A 38 16.13 -6.91 1.05
CA ASP A 38 15.04 -6.32 0.27
C ASP A 38 14.50 -5.03 0.92
N LEU A 39 14.41 -5.01 2.25
CA LEU A 39 14.08 -3.81 3.02
C LEU A 39 15.15 -2.73 2.87
N ALA A 40 16.43 -3.10 3.03
CA ALA A 40 17.55 -2.16 2.93
C ALA A 40 17.69 -1.54 1.54
N ASN A 41 17.39 -2.32 0.50
CA ASN A 41 17.48 -1.90 -0.90
C ASN A 41 16.12 -1.50 -1.49
N TYR A 42 15.12 -1.20 -0.66
CA TYR A 42 13.84 -0.72 -1.18
C TYR A 42 14.01 0.71 -1.73
N PRO A 43 13.56 0.99 -2.97
CA PRO A 43 13.80 2.29 -3.60
C PRO A 43 13.14 3.43 -2.83
N SER A 44 13.85 4.56 -2.73
CA SER A 44 13.40 5.78 -2.04
C SER A 44 13.59 6.99 -2.95
N THR A 45 12.48 7.52 -3.48
CA THR A 45 12.45 8.58 -4.50
C THR A 45 11.57 9.76 -4.04
N PRO A 46 11.90 10.42 -2.93
CA PRO A 46 11.00 11.36 -2.26
C PRO A 46 10.58 12.58 -3.08
N ARG A 47 11.47 13.04 -3.96
CA ARG A 47 11.19 14.19 -4.84
C ARG A 47 10.23 13.78 -5.95
N ASP A 48 10.54 12.69 -6.65
CA ASP A 48 9.72 12.18 -7.74
C ASP A 48 8.34 11.73 -7.25
N ASP A 49 8.27 11.06 -6.10
CA ASP A 49 7.01 10.66 -5.47
C ASP A 49 6.11 11.88 -5.22
N ARG A 50 6.68 13.02 -4.81
CA ARG A 50 5.93 14.26 -4.56
C ARG A 50 5.38 14.84 -5.85
N GLU A 51 6.18 14.94 -6.90
CA GLU A 51 5.73 15.50 -8.18
C GLU A 51 4.66 14.59 -8.80
N LEU A 52 4.90 13.28 -8.86
CA LEU A 52 3.93 12.32 -9.42
C LEU A 52 2.61 12.31 -8.65
N ALA A 53 2.65 12.39 -7.31
CA ALA A 53 1.44 12.44 -6.49
C ALA A 53 0.67 13.74 -6.69
N LYS A 54 1.38 14.88 -6.73
CA LYS A 54 0.78 16.20 -6.96
C LYS A 54 0.11 16.27 -8.33
N GLU A 55 0.78 15.85 -9.39
CA GLU A 55 0.25 15.81 -10.75
C GLU A 55 -1.00 14.91 -10.88
N ALA A 56 -1.06 13.83 -10.10
CA ALA A 56 -2.20 12.94 -10.08
C ALA A 56 -3.38 13.44 -9.23
N GLY A 57 -3.22 14.57 -8.52
CA GLY A 57 -4.29 15.21 -7.74
C GLY A 57 -4.28 14.90 -6.24
N ALA A 58 -3.14 14.45 -5.68
CA ALA A 58 -3.01 14.31 -4.23
C ALA A 58 -3.00 15.67 -3.53
N THR A 59 -3.77 15.79 -2.45
CA THR A 59 -3.79 16.97 -1.57
C THR A 59 -2.62 16.91 -0.58
N ILE A 60 -2.34 15.73 -0.04
CA ILE A 60 -1.29 15.49 0.95
C ILE A 60 -0.48 14.26 0.55
N LEU A 61 0.85 14.42 0.47
CA LEU A 61 1.77 13.28 0.48
C LEU A 61 2.31 13.09 1.91
N TRP A 62 1.73 12.15 2.64
CA TRP A 62 2.08 11.89 4.03
C TRP A 62 3.21 10.86 4.14
N ARG A 63 4.32 11.25 4.77
CA ARG A 63 5.54 10.45 4.91
C ARG A 63 5.90 10.24 6.39
N PRO A 64 5.13 9.41 7.11
CA PRO A 64 5.32 9.23 8.54
C PRO A 64 6.61 8.47 8.88
N SER A 65 7.13 8.72 10.08
CA SER A 65 8.22 7.91 10.66
C SER A 65 7.67 6.60 11.23
N TYR A 66 8.56 5.61 11.46
CA TYR A 66 8.20 4.38 12.14
C TYR A 66 7.59 4.65 13.52
N GLN A 67 8.21 5.53 14.31
CA GLN A 67 7.73 5.88 15.65
C GLN A 67 6.35 6.55 15.63
N SER A 68 6.05 7.32 14.58
CA SER A 68 4.73 7.93 14.40
C SER A 68 3.64 6.92 14.08
N ILE A 69 3.97 5.86 13.32
CA ILE A 69 3.03 4.78 13.02
C ILE A 69 2.89 3.83 14.21
N TYR A 70 4.00 3.44 14.84
CA TYR A 70 4.07 2.46 15.93
C TYR A 70 4.65 3.08 17.21
N PRO A 71 3.87 3.93 17.92
CA PRO A 71 4.30 4.46 19.21
C PRO A 71 4.18 3.36 20.28
N GLY A 72 5.31 2.79 20.69
CA GLY A 72 5.37 1.81 21.79
C GLY A 72 5.15 0.37 21.34
N GLU A 73 4.39 -0.40 22.12
CA GLU A 73 4.22 -1.83 21.91
C GLU A 73 3.43 -2.14 20.63
N LEU A 74 4.01 -2.96 19.76
CA LEU A 74 3.40 -3.34 18.50
C LEU A 74 2.50 -4.57 18.67
N LYS A 75 1.19 -4.39 18.50
CA LYS A 75 0.24 -5.50 18.38
C LYS A 75 -0.02 -5.83 16.91
N LYS A 76 0.50 -6.97 16.43
CA LYS A 76 0.27 -7.43 15.06
C LYS A 76 -1.15 -8.00 14.89
N LEU A 77 -1.75 -7.72 13.74
CA LEU A 77 -2.95 -8.40 13.28
C LEU A 77 -2.59 -9.71 12.59
N SER A 78 -3.47 -10.71 12.71
CA SER A 78 -3.35 -11.98 12.01
C SER A 78 -4.12 -11.94 10.69
N SER A 79 -3.48 -12.37 9.61
CA SER A 79 -4.06 -12.58 8.29
C SER A 79 -4.80 -13.93 8.15
N GLY A 80 -4.87 -14.69 9.24
CA GLY A 80 -5.61 -15.94 9.30
C GLY A 80 -5.05 -17.03 8.39
N SER A 81 -5.88 -18.01 8.05
CA SER A 81 -5.48 -19.12 7.18
C SER A 81 -5.26 -18.68 5.73
N VAL A 82 -6.00 -17.68 5.26
CA VAL A 82 -5.91 -17.16 3.89
C VAL A 82 -4.57 -16.46 3.66
N GLY A 83 -4.09 -15.67 4.62
CA GLY A 83 -2.76 -15.04 4.53
C GLY A 83 -1.59 -16.01 4.62
N LYS A 84 -1.83 -17.29 4.92
CA LYS A 84 -0.82 -18.37 4.90
C LYS A 84 -0.88 -19.21 3.62
N ARG A 85 -1.78 -18.88 2.67
CA ARG A 85 -1.92 -19.54 1.37
C ARG A 85 -1.31 -18.67 0.25
N PHE A 86 -1.15 -19.25 -0.94
CA PHE A 86 -0.65 -18.56 -2.15
C PHE A 86 0.66 -17.80 -1.89
N GLU A 87 0.69 -16.47 -2.04
CA GLU A 87 1.89 -15.67 -1.78
C GLU A 87 2.39 -15.82 -0.34
N GLY A 88 1.47 -15.99 0.61
CA GLY A 88 1.77 -16.16 2.02
C GLY A 88 2.58 -17.40 2.37
N VAL A 89 2.59 -18.42 1.49
CA VAL A 89 3.46 -19.61 1.64
C VAL A 89 4.93 -19.21 1.47
N ASN A 90 5.21 -18.35 0.50
CA ASN A 90 6.57 -17.92 0.17
C ASN A 90 7.03 -16.74 1.04
N ARG A 91 6.09 -16.04 1.68
CA ARG A 91 6.36 -14.83 2.47
C ARG A 91 5.70 -14.92 3.86
N PRO A 92 6.18 -15.81 4.75
CA PRO A 92 5.55 -16.00 6.06
C PRO A 92 5.47 -14.70 6.87
N GLY A 93 4.28 -14.36 7.37
CA GLY A 93 4.03 -13.15 8.16
C GLY A 93 3.91 -11.86 7.34
N HIS A 94 4.09 -11.90 6.01
CA HIS A 94 3.97 -10.72 5.14
C HIS A 94 2.61 -10.04 5.31
N PHE A 95 1.52 -10.79 5.18
CA PHE A 95 0.17 -10.24 5.27
C PHE A 95 -0.21 -9.81 6.69
N ASP A 96 0.36 -10.42 7.74
CA ASP A 96 0.20 -9.92 9.11
C ASP A 96 0.77 -8.49 9.22
N GLY A 97 1.96 -8.28 8.64
CA GLY A 97 2.58 -6.96 8.54
C GLY A 97 1.75 -5.95 7.73
N VAL A 98 1.21 -6.38 6.59
CA VAL A 98 0.34 -5.54 5.74
C VAL A 98 -0.93 -5.13 6.46
N LEU A 99 -1.67 -6.08 7.06
CA LEU A 99 -2.91 -5.77 7.77
C LEU A 99 -2.63 -4.87 8.99
N THR A 100 -1.54 -5.11 9.71
CA THR A 100 -1.15 -4.28 10.85
C THR A 100 -0.92 -2.82 10.44
N VAL A 101 -0.18 -2.57 9.35
CA VAL A 101 0.06 -1.19 8.90
C VAL A 101 -1.20 -0.55 8.33
N VAL A 102 -1.99 -1.27 7.54
CA VAL A 102 -3.20 -0.72 6.92
C VAL A 102 -4.24 -0.36 8.00
N ASN A 103 -4.45 -1.23 9.00
CA ASN A 103 -5.29 -0.92 10.15
C ASN A 103 -4.81 0.36 10.84
N ARG A 104 -3.50 0.49 11.07
CA ARG A 104 -2.95 1.66 11.74
C ARG A 104 -3.14 2.95 10.93
N LEU A 105 -2.98 2.89 9.60
CA LEU A 105 -3.25 4.02 8.72
C LEU A 105 -4.73 4.42 8.73
N PHE A 106 -5.65 3.45 8.78
CA PHE A 106 -7.10 3.72 8.89
C PHE A 106 -7.46 4.37 10.22
N GLU A 107 -6.89 3.93 11.35
CA GLU A 107 -7.12 4.57 12.66
C GLU A 107 -6.68 6.04 12.70
N LEU A 108 -5.59 6.36 12.01
CA LEU A 108 -4.97 7.68 11.98
C LEU A 108 -5.66 8.64 11.00
N ILE A 109 -6.03 8.15 9.81
CA ILE A 109 -6.59 8.99 8.73
C ILE A 109 -8.12 8.97 8.71
N ARG A 110 -8.75 7.86 9.10
CA ARG A 110 -10.21 7.63 9.07
C ARG A 110 -10.86 8.06 7.74
N PRO A 111 -10.38 7.54 6.59
CA PRO A 111 -10.87 7.97 5.29
C PRO A 111 -12.28 7.43 5.02
N LYS A 112 -13.07 8.13 4.21
CA LYS A 112 -14.32 7.56 3.66
C LYS A 112 -14.06 6.48 2.60
N TYR A 113 -13.03 6.68 1.77
CA TYR A 113 -12.64 5.78 0.69
C TYR A 113 -11.16 5.42 0.82
N ALA A 114 -10.82 4.14 0.58
CA ALA A 114 -9.43 3.72 0.45
C ALA A 114 -9.24 2.93 -0.85
N ILE A 115 -8.29 3.37 -1.68
CA ILE A 115 -8.07 2.84 -3.03
C ILE A 115 -6.89 1.87 -3.03
N PHE A 116 -7.09 0.67 -3.55
CA PHE A 116 -6.04 -0.36 -3.65
C PHE A 116 -6.05 -0.99 -5.05
N GLY A 117 -4.86 -1.30 -5.56
CA GLY A 117 -4.71 -1.92 -6.89
C GLY A 117 -5.00 -3.43 -6.87
N GLU A 118 -5.66 -3.92 -7.92
CA GLU A 118 -5.97 -5.35 -8.11
C GLU A 118 -4.74 -6.22 -8.40
N LYS A 119 -3.60 -5.59 -8.74
CA LYS A 119 -2.32 -6.28 -8.98
C LYS A 119 -1.97 -7.22 -7.83
N ASP A 120 -2.21 -6.77 -6.59
CA ASP A 120 -1.94 -7.52 -5.37
C ASP A 120 -3.27 -8.06 -4.81
N PHE A 121 -3.93 -8.95 -5.57
CA PHE A 121 -5.31 -9.38 -5.31
C PHE A 121 -5.51 -10.04 -3.95
N GLN A 122 -4.55 -10.86 -3.48
CA GLN A 122 -4.62 -11.49 -2.15
C GLN A 122 -4.57 -10.43 -1.03
N GLN A 123 -3.72 -9.40 -1.19
CA GLN A 123 -3.68 -8.27 -0.27
C GLN A 123 -5.03 -7.54 -0.25
N LEU A 124 -5.58 -7.23 -1.43
CA LEU A 124 -6.87 -6.54 -1.54
C LEU A 124 -7.99 -7.34 -0.85
N PHE A 125 -8.04 -8.65 -1.05
CA PHE A 125 -9.02 -9.52 -0.40
C PHE A 125 -8.92 -9.45 1.13
N LEU A 126 -7.70 -9.60 1.67
CA LEU A 126 -7.47 -9.58 3.11
C LEU A 126 -7.77 -8.21 3.73
N ILE A 127 -7.44 -7.11 3.03
CA ILE A 127 -7.77 -5.76 3.47
C ILE A 127 -9.29 -5.53 3.49
N LYS A 128 -10.02 -6.00 2.48
CA LYS A 128 -11.48 -5.92 2.44
C LYS A 128 -12.12 -6.65 3.62
N ASP A 129 -11.68 -7.88 3.91
CA ASP A 129 -12.16 -8.65 5.06
C ASP A 129 -11.87 -7.94 6.39
N MET A 130 -10.64 -7.43 6.56
CA MET A 130 -10.26 -6.69 7.75
C MET A 130 -11.08 -5.41 7.93
N ALA A 131 -11.23 -4.61 6.87
CA ALA A 131 -11.98 -3.35 6.89
C ALA A 131 -13.46 -3.59 7.23
N ALA A 132 -14.10 -4.58 6.61
CA ALA A 132 -15.49 -4.92 6.90
C ALA A 132 -15.75 -5.24 8.39
N ARG A 133 -14.75 -5.77 9.10
CA ARG A 133 -14.85 -6.12 10.53
C ARG A 133 -14.47 -4.98 11.47
N LEU A 134 -13.45 -4.20 11.13
CA LEU A 134 -12.84 -3.22 12.05
C LEU A 134 -13.16 -1.77 11.72
N HIS A 135 -13.45 -1.47 10.45
CA HIS A 135 -13.70 -0.13 9.92
C HIS A 135 -14.84 -0.16 8.87
N PRO A 136 -16.05 -0.60 9.25
CA PRO A 136 -17.16 -0.83 8.30
C PRO A 136 -17.63 0.43 7.56
N GLU A 137 -17.26 1.61 8.03
CA GLU A 137 -17.51 2.91 7.41
C GLU A 137 -16.57 3.25 6.25
N ILE A 138 -15.45 2.53 6.11
CA ILE A 138 -14.46 2.75 5.06
C ILE A 138 -14.81 1.92 3.83
N GLU A 139 -15.07 2.58 2.71
CA GLU A 139 -15.31 1.90 1.43
C GLU A 139 -13.98 1.57 0.73
N ILE A 140 -13.70 0.28 0.56
CA ILE A 140 -12.50 -0.22 -0.13
C ILE A 140 -12.74 -0.32 -1.64
N ILE A 141 -12.15 0.60 -2.39
CA ILE A 141 -12.27 0.67 -3.85
C ILE A 141 -11.11 -0.09 -4.49
N ALA A 142 -11.44 -1.09 -5.30
CA ALA A 142 -10.48 -1.79 -6.14
C ALA A 142 -10.24 -1.01 -7.44
N ALA A 143 -8.98 -0.92 -7.87
CA ALA A 143 -8.60 -0.27 -9.11
C ALA A 143 -7.83 -1.25 -10.02
N PRO A 144 -8.13 -1.28 -11.33
CA PRO A 144 -7.50 -2.20 -12.27
C PRO A 144 -5.97 -2.11 -12.31
N THR A 145 -5.33 -3.24 -12.62
CA THR A 145 -3.87 -3.30 -12.81
C THR A 145 -3.46 -2.52 -14.05
N ILE A 146 -2.54 -1.57 -13.90
CA ILE A 146 -1.93 -0.84 -15.02
C ILE A 146 -0.72 -1.61 -15.54
N ARG A 147 -0.60 -1.71 -16.86
CA ARG A 147 0.46 -2.43 -17.58
C ARG A 147 1.18 -1.51 -18.56
N GLU A 148 2.45 -1.78 -18.82
CA GLU A 148 3.21 -1.18 -19.91
C GLU A 148 2.72 -1.70 -21.27
N SER A 149 3.20 -1.09 -22.36
CA SER A 149 2.87 -1.52 -23.73
C SER A 149 3.27 -2.98 -24.02
N SER A 150 4.30 -3.49 -23.34
CA SER A 150 4.72 -4.89 -23.35
C SER A 150 3.75 -5.85 -22.64
N GLY A 151 2.77 -5.32 -21.90
CA GLY A 151 1.87 -6.08 -21.05
C GLY A 151 2.40 -6.33 -19.62
N LEU A 152 3.63 -5.93 -19.31
CA LEU A 152 4.21 -6.04 -17.97
C LEU A 152 3.43 -5.19 -16.97
N ALA A 153 3.03 -5.77 -15.82
CA ALA A 153 2.38 -5.01 -14.77
C ALA A 153 3.39 -4.04 -14.12
N LEU A 154 2.98 -2.78 -13.95
CA LEU A 154 3.84 -1.78 -13.32
C LEU A 154 4.09 -2.11 -11.84
N SER A 155 5.36 -2.08 -11.45
CA SER A 155 5.79 -2.26 -10.07
C SER A 155 7.04 -1.43 -9.78
N SER A 156 7.16 -0.89 -8.57
CA SER A 156 8.39 -0.24 -8.11
C SER A 156 9.61 -1.16 -8.14
N ARG A 157 9.39 -2.49 -8.12
CA ARG A 157 10.46 -3.48 -8.25
C ARG A 157 11.00 -3.63 -9.68
N ASN A 158 10.30 -3.13 -10.70
CA ASN A 158 10.75 -3.22 -12.10
C ASN A 158 12.06 -2.46 -12.34
N VAL A 159 12.40 -1.49 -11.48
CA VAL A 159 13.70 -0.77 -11.50
C VAL A 159 14.92 -1.70 -11.34
N ARG A 160 14.70 -2.94 -10.88
CA ARG A 160 15.76 -3.94 -10.67
C ARG A 160 16.01 -4.84 -11.89
N LEU A 161 15.17 -4.76 -12.93
CA LEU A 161 15.37 -5.53 -14.14
C LEU A 161 16.54 -4.94 -14.93
N SER A 162 17.50 -5.77 -15.34
CA SER A 162 18.48 -5.40 -16.36
C SER A 162 17.84 -5.47 -17.74
N GLU A 163 18.38 -4.71 -18.69
CA GLU A 163 18.05 -4.86 -20.13
C GLU A 163 18.38 -6.26 -20.65
#